data_AF-A0A7S1MYR2-F1
#
_entry.id   AF-A0A7S1MYR2-F1
#
_cell.length_a   1.000
_cell.length_b   1.000
_cell.length_c   1.000
_cell.angle_alpha   90.00
_cell.angle_beta   90.00
_cell.angle_gamma   90.00
#
_symmetry.space_group_name_H-M   'P 1'
#
loop_
_entity.id
_entity.type
_entity.pdbx_description
1 polymer ?
#
loop_
_entity_poly.entity_id
_entity_poly.type
_entity_poly.pdbx_seq_one_letter_code
_entity_poly.pdbx_strand_id
1 'polypeptide(L)'
;TGIHVLEFVGLTSGLAATASVEVEVGDPWSLFISRQPTNCMDSILIFDPPVVQVLDRGGNVVTGAALIITVSLNQNSDGALLTGNSSIGVTNGQVAFANLTIAGIGNG
;
A
#
# COMPACT_ATOMS: atom_id res chain seq x y z
N THR A 1 20.61 -10.13 -1.77
CA THR A 1 20.75 -11.60 -1.95
C THR A 1 21.79 -12.10 -0.96
N GLY A 2 21.32 -12.53 0.21
CA GLY A 2 22.17 -13.09 1.26
C GLY A 2 22.54 -14.55 0.97
N ILE A 3 23.53 -15.06 1.70
CA ILE A 3 23.90 -16.47 1.66
C ILE A 3 22.84 -17.26 2.45
N HIS A 4 22.21 -18.25 1.81
CA HIS A 4 21.33 -19.19 2.49
C HIS A 4 22.08 -20.51 2.68
N VAL A 5 22.37 -20.85 3.93
CA VAL A 5 23.07 -22.10 4.30
C VAL A 5 22.02 -23.16 4.63
N LEU A 6 22.12 -24.32 3.98
CA LEU A 6 21.31 -25.50 4.30
C LEU A 6 22.14 -26.41 5.20
N GLU A 7 21.67 -26.71 6.41
CA GLU A 7 22.35 -27.59 7.35
C GLU A 7 21.63 -28.95 7.43
N PHE A 8 22.39 -30.05 7.48
CA PHE A 8 21.88 -31.42 7.51
C PHE A 8 22.33 -32.11 8.81
N VAL A 9 21.41 -32.82 9.46
CA VAL A 9 21.70 -33.70 10.60
C VAL A 9 21.96 -35.11 10.08
N GLY A 10 23.11 -35.69 10.44
CA GLY A 10 23.41 -37.08 10.15
C GLY A 10 22.67 -38.02 11.10
N LEU A 11 21.85 -38.93 10.56
CA LEU A 11 21.21 -40.02 11.32
C LEU A 11 21.78 -41.37 10.87
N THR A 12 21.69 -42.38 11.74
CA THR A 12 22.15 -43.76 11.49
C THR A 12 21.49 -44.44 10.29
N SER A 13 20.41 -43.86 9.74
CA SER A 13 19.69 -44.36 8.57
C SER A 13 19.57 -43.35 7.41
N GLY A 14 20.29 -42.23 7.42
CA GLY A 14 20.27 -41.22 6.34
C GLY A 14 20.58 -39.79 6.78
N LEU A 15 20.68 -38.86 5.81
CA LEU A 15 20.78 -37.42 6.05
C LEU A 15 19.38 -36.80 6.12
N ALA A 16 19.09 -36.00 7.14
CA ALA A 16 17.88 -35.17 7.19
C ALA A 16 18.29 -33.70 7.29
N ALA A 17 17.95 -32.88 6.30
CA ALA A 17 18.04 -31.42 6.40
C ALA A 17 16.68 -30.84 6.76
N THR A 18 16.71 -29.93 7.73
CA THR A 18 15.70 -28.89 7.87
C THR A 18 16.44 -27.57 7.80
N ALA A 19 16.18 -26.79 6.76
CA ALA A 19 16.71 -25.45 6.64
C ALA A 19 15.54 -24.47 6.50
N SER A 20 15.61 -23.36 7.23
CA SER A 20 14.72 -22.23 7.08
C SER A 20 15.38 -21.16 6.21
N VAL A 21 14.63 -20.62 5.25
CA VAL A 21 15.01 -19.44 4.47
C VAL A 21 14.15 -18.30 4.97
N GLU A 22 14.79 -17.29 5.53
CA GLU A 22 14.11 -16.06 5.91
C GLU A 22 13.99 -15.17 4.66
N VAL A 23 12.76 -14.79 4.33
CA VAL A 23 12.47 -13.86 3.23
C VAL A 23 12.25 -12.50 3.86
N GLU A 24 13.25 -11.64 3.73
CA GLU A 24 13.14 -10.25 4.18
C GLU A 24 12.41 -9.40 3.16
N VAL A 25 11.61 -8.46 3.66
CA VAL A 25 11.02 -7.39 2.85
C VAL A 25 12.13 -6.39 2.51
N GLY A 26 12.25 -6.04 1.23
CA GLY A 26 13.23 -5.06 0.76
C GLY A 26 12.81 -3.61 0.98
N ASP A 27 13.65 -2.68 0.52
CA ASP A 27 13.36 -1.25 0.56
C ASP A 27 12.09 -0.89 -0.25
N PRO A 28 11.34 0.16 0.15
CA PRO A 28 10.23 0.70 -0.64
C PRO A 28 10.61 0.98 -2.09
N TRP A 29 9.81 0.47 -3.02
CA TRP A 29 10.09 0.57 -4.46
C TRP A 29 8.92 1.11 -5.27
N SER A 30 7.69 0.70 -4.97
CA SER A 30 6.50 1.11 -5.73
C SER A 30 5.29 1.35 -4.86
N LEU A 31 4.31 2.06 -5.42
CA LEU A 31 2.98 2.24 -4.83
C LEU A 31 1.97 1.46 -5.66
N PHE A 32 1.08 0.74 -4.98
CA PHE A 32 -0.01 -0.01 -5.59
C PHE A 32 -1.36 0.42 -5.01
N ILE A 33 -2.34 0.69 -5.87
CA ILE A 33 -3.70 1.00 -5.44
C ILE A 33 -4.45 -0.32 -5.26
N SER A 34 -4.60 -0.78 -4.02
CA SER A 34 -5.25 -2.05 -3.69
C SER A 34 -6.78 -1.96 -3.68
N ARG A 35 -7.33 -0.77 -3.49
CA ARG A 35 -8.76 -0.48 -3.68
C ARG A 35 -8.95 0.85 -4.38
N GLN A 36 -9.69 0.84 -5.48
CA GLN A 36 -10.17 2.03 -6.16
C GLN A 36 -11.48 2.52 -5.50
N PRO A 37 -11.73 3.84 -5.46
CA PRO A 37 -13.03 4.35 -5.02
C PRO A 37 -14.11 3.95 -6.02
N THR A 38 -15.26 3.47 -5.53
CA THR A 38 -16.35 2.98 -6.38
C THR A 38 -17.53 3.94 -6.44
N ASN A 39 -17.78 4.70 -5.38
CA ASN A 39 -18.93 5.60 -5.31
C ASN A 39 -18.50 6.95 -4.70
N CYS A 40 -18.36 7.93 -5.58
CA CYS A 40 -18.09 9.31 -5.22
C CYS A 40 -19.35 10.14 -5.51
N MET A 41 -19.93 10.72 -4.47
CA MET A 41 -21.06 11.64 -4.57
C MET A 41 -20.62 13.03 -4.12
N ASP A 42 -21.22 14.05 -4.72
CA ASP A 42 -20.91 15.43 -4.38
C ASP A 42 -21.18 15.73 -2.90
N SER A 43 -20.19 16.35 -2.25
CA SER A 43 -20.23 16.78 -0.85
C SER A 43 -20.56 15.66 0.15
N ILE A 44 -20.34 14.40 -0.23
CA ILE A 44 -20.50 13.21 0.61
C ILE A 44 -19.15 12.49 0.75
N LEU A 45 -18.94 11.81 1.88
CA LEU A 45 -17.77 10.94 2.08
C LEU A 45 -17.72 9.85 1.01
N ILE A 46 -16.55 9.63 0.42
CA ILE A 46 -16.33 8.57 -0.57
C ILE A 46 -16.60 7.21 0.09
N PHE A 47 -17.53 6.46 -0.48
CA PHE A 47 -17.79 5.08 -0.07
C PHE A 47 -16.72 4.17 -0.68
N ASP A 48 -16.20 3.22 0.11
CA ASP A 48 -15.00 2.43 -0.22
C ASP A 48 -13.80 3.31 -0.62
N PRO A 49 -13.22 4.05 0.35
CA PRO A 49 -12.13 4.99 0.08
C PRO A 49 -10.90 4.29 -0.51
N PRO A 50 -10.09 5.00 -1.32
CA PRO A 50 -8.92 4.41 -1.93
C PRO A 50 -7.93 3.90 -0.87
N VAL A 51 -7.32 2.77 -1.18
CA VAL A 51 -6.26 2.18 -0.35
C VAL A 51 -5.01 2.03 -1.20
N VAL A 52 -3.89 2.52 -0.68
CA VAL A 52 -2.58 2.46 -1.33
C VAL A 52 -1.63 1.65 -0.45
N GLN A 53 -0.87 0.76 -1.07
CA GLN A 53 0.16 -0.06 -0.44
C GLN A 53 1.54 0.34 -0.95
N VAL A 54 2.53 0.26 -0.07
CA VAL A 54 3.95 0.42 -0.41
C VAL A 54 4.55 -0.96 -0.59
N LEU A 55 5.11 -1.22 -1.77
CA LEU A 55 5.69 -2.51 -2.13
C LEU A 55 7.19 -2.41 -2.37
N ASP A 56 7.92 -3.47 -2.08
CA ASP A 56 9.31 -3.65 -2.51
C ASP A 56 9.39 -4.15 -3.97
N ARG A 57 10.60 -4.39 -4.47
CA ARG A 57 10.82 -4.93 -5.83
C ARG A 57 10.27 -6.34 -6.04
N GLY A 58 10.11 -7.11 -4.96
CA GLY A 58 9.55 -8.45 -4.96
C GLY A 58 8.02 -8.48 -4.86
N GLY A 59 7.38 -7.34 -4.65
CA GLY A 59 5.93 -7.23 -4.44
C GLY A 59 5.50 -7.45 -2.99
N ASN A 60 6.42 -7.42 -2.03
CA ASN A 60 6.10 -7.54 -0.61
C ASN A 60 5.70 -6.18 -0.02
N VAL A 61 4.73 -6.16 0.91
CA VAL A 61 4.31 -4.93 1.59
C VAL A 61 5.37 -4.47 2.59
N VAL A 62 5.86 -3.24 2.43
CA VAL A 62 6.90 -2.66 3.28
C VAL A 62 6.29 -2.00 4.51
N THR A 63 6.14 -2.76 5.60
CA THR A 63 5.44 -2.31 6.82
C THR A 63 6.12 -1.17 7.55
N GLY A 64 7.45 -1.08 7.46
CA GLY A 64 8.28 -0.02 8.06
C GLY A 64 8.44 1.25 7.20
N ALA A 65 7.68 1.39 6.10
CA ALA A 65 7.80 2.55 5.22
C ALA A 65 7.35 3.84 5.92
N ALA A 66 8.27 4.80 6.08
CA ALA A 66 8.01 6.13 6.62
C ALA A 66 7.80 7.16 5.49
N LEU A 67 6.74 6.98 4.71
CA LEU A 67 6.40 7.84 3.55
C LEU A 67 5.11 8.62 3.82
N ILE A 68 4.93 9.75 3.15
CA ILE A 68 3.66 10.47 3.07
C ILE A 68 3.10 10.29 1.66
N ILE A 69 1.85 9.84 1.56
CA ILE A 69 1.15 9.66 0.28
C ILE A 69 0.08 10.73 0.17
N THR A 70 0.07 11.43 -0.97
CA THR A 70 -0.93 12.45 -1.29
C THR A 70 -1.77 12.03 -2.49
N VAL A 71 -3.09 12.17 -2.38
CA VAL A 71 -4.06 11.91 -3.44
C VAL A 71 -4.60 13.24 -3.96
N SER A 72 -4.75 13.36 -5.28
CA SER A 72 -5.30 14.53 -5.95
C SER A 72 -6.19 14.11 -7.11
N LEU A 73 -7.16 14.96 -7.47
CA LEU A 73 -7.94 14.77 -8.69
C LEU A 73 -7.13 15.22 -9.90
N ASN A 74 -7.03 14.37 -10.92
CA ASN A 74 -6.54 14.76 -12.25
C ASN A 74 -7.75 15.02 -13.18
N GLN A 75 -7.53 15.76 -14.27
CA GLN A 75 -8.56 15.99 -15.32
C GLN A 75 -9.92 16.46 -14.79
N ASN A 76 -9.89 17.35 -13.80
CA ASN A 76 -11.07 17.89 -13.13
C ASN A 76 -11.63 19.11 -13.89
N SER A 77 -12.25 18.86 -15.05
CA SER A 77 -12.84 19.91 -15.89
C SER A 77 -13.95 20.70 -15.20
N ASP A 78 -14.62 20.06 -14.25
CA ASP A 78 -15.79 20.61 -13.56
C ASP A 78 -15.40 21.41 -12.30
N GLY A 79 -14.08 21.52 -12.03
CA GLY A 79 -13.53 22.32 -10.94
C GLY A 79 -13.80 21.76 -9.53
N ALA A 80 -14.20 20.50 -9.40
CA ALA A 80 -14.45 19.85 -8.12
C ALA A 80 -13.22 19.84 -7.20
N LEU A 81 -13.44 20.09 -5.91
CA LEU A 81 -12.39 20.11 -4.90
C LEU A 81 -12.34 18.78 -4.16
N LEU A 82 -11.16 18.16 -4.10
CA LEU A 82 -10.91 17.08 -3.14
C LEU A 82 -10.62 17.69 -1.77
N THR A 83 -11.48 17.38 -0.80
CA THR A 83 -11.40 17.90 0.56
C THR A 83 -11.19 16.76 1.57
N GLY A 84 -10.76 17.13 2.77
CA GLY A 84 -10.46 16.19 3.86
C GLY A 84 -8.98 15.81 3.92
N ASN A 85 -8.70 14.56 4.34
CA ASN A 85 -7.34 14.09 4.62
C ASN A 85 -6.73 13.47 3.36
N SER A 86 -6.36 14.30 2.39
CA SER A 86 -5.75 13.86 1.13
C SER A 86 -4.25 13.57 1.21
N SER A 87 -3.60 13.88 2.34
CA SER A 87 -2.20 13.59 2.60
C SER A 87 -2.06 12.87 3.94
N ILE A 88 -1.62 11.61 3.92
CA ILE A 88 -1.56 10.73 5.10
C ILE A 88 -0.21 9.99 5.10
N GLY A 89 0.38 9.84 6.28
CA GLY A 89 1.57 9.00 6.49
C GLY A 89 1.24 7.52 6.42
N VAL A 90 2.11 6.74 5.78
CA VAL A 90 1.99 5.28 5.68
C VAL A 90 2.07 4.65 7.06
N THR A 91 1.16 3.72 7.34
CA THR A 91 1.16 2.91 8.57
C THR A 91 1.03 1.44 8.21
N ASN A 92 1.93 0.59 8.72
CA ASN A 92 2.00 -0.83 8.37
C ASN A 92 2.03 -1.07 6.85
N GLY A 93 2.73 -0.20 6.10
CA GLY A 93 2.92 -0.34 4.66
C GLY A 93 1.69 -0.02 3.81
N GLN A 94 0.63 0.54 4.41
CA GLN A 94 -0.55 1.00 3.67
C GLN A 94 -1.09 2.33 4.17
N VAL A 95 -1.94 2.95 3.34
CA VAL A 95 -2.75 4.14 3.65
C VAL A 95 -4.16 3.91 3.14
N ALA A 96 -5.15 4.15 4.00
CA ALA A 96 -6.56 4.22 3.63
C ALA A 96 -7.06 5.65 3.80
N PHE A 97 -7.57 6.26 2.72
CA PHE A 97 -8.00 7.65 2.72
C PHE A 97 -9.48 7.79 3.10
N ALA A 98 -9.83 7.41 4.33
CA ALA A 98 -11.23 7.28 4.75
C ALA A 98 -12.02 8.59 4.87
N ASN A 99 -11.32 9.72 4.99
CA ASN A 99 -11.91 11.04 5.16
C ASN A 99 -11.71 11.88 3.90
N LEU A 100 -12.18 11.39 2.76
CA LEU A 100 -12.18 12.12 1.49
C LEU A 100 -13.59 12.43 1.03
N THR A 101 -13.77 13.65 0.53
CA THR A 101 -15.01 14.12 -0.09
C THR A 101 -14.66 14.91 -1.35
N ILE A 102 -15.48 14.75 -2.38
CA ILE A 102 -15.41 15.57 -3.61
C ILE A 102 -16.52 16.61 -3.52
N ALA A 103 -16.18 17.90 -3.53
CA ALA A 103 -17.14 18.99 -3.56
C ALA A 103 -17.11 19.67 -4.92
N GLY A 104 -18.20 19.60 -5.69
CA GLY A 104 -18.37 20.34 -6.92
C GLY A 104 -18.50 21.83 -6.63
N ILE A 105 -17.79 22.67 -7.37
CA ILE A 105 -18.25 24.06 -7.52
C ILE A 105 -19.48 24.01 -8.42
N GLY A 106 -20.66 23.97 -7.80
CA GLY A 106 -21.91 24.10 -8.51
C GLY A 106 -21.90 25.41 -9.28
N ASN A 107 -21.75 25.36 -10.60
CA ASN A 107 -22.31 26.39 -11.45
C ASN A 107 -23.82 26.18 -11.38
N GLY A 108 -24.48 26.93 -10.50
CA GLY A 108 -25.92 27.12 -10.53
C GLY A 108 -26.38 27.74 -11.85
#